data_AF-A0A7W9PIJ6-F1
#
_entry.id   AF-A0A7W9PIJ6-F1
#
_cell.length_a   1.000
_cell.length_b   1.000
_cell.length_c   1.000
_cell.angle_alpha   90.00
_cell.angle_beta   90.00
_cell.angle_gamma   90.00
#
_symmetry.space_group_name_H-M   'P 1'
#
loop_
_entity.id
_entity.type
_entity.pdbx_description
1 polymer ?
#
loop_
_entity_poly.entity_id
_entity_poly.type
_entity_poly.pdbx_seq_one_letter_code
_entity_poly.pdbx_strand_id
1 'polypeptide(L)'
;MTVDVQQPRPYDLVSDRIQIAGVAGGAFEANFNYRITEGHDEITGFFMAGDGAGGHGQFQIVVDVAEAGFLLSRIFIDVFHASVKDGTELDKVVVPVVLGSKIVPGYRVYIEHTVAEGETLWSIAKRYYGSGNLYYRLVAANPVTITNPNLIRAGDVIKVPQT
;
A
#
# COMPACT_ATOMS: atom_id res chain seq x y z
N MET A 1 6.15 -23.53 -4.67
CA MET A 1 4.99 -22.65 -4.46
C MET A 1 5.40 -21.24 -4.84
N THR A 2 4.51 -20.43 -5.39
CA THR A 2 4.85 -19.04 -5.72
C THR A 2 3.66 -18.14 -5.46
N VAL A 3 3.96 -16.94 -4.98
CA VAL A 3 3.01 -15.85 -4.80
C VAL A 3 3.50 -14.68 -5.66
N ASP A 4 2.60 -14.12 -6.46
CA ASP A 4 2.80 -12.88 -7.22
C ASP A 4 1.67 -11.91 -6.89
N VAL A 5 1.99 -10.84 -6.16
CA VAL A 5 1.03 -9.78 -5.83
C VAL A 5 1.15 -8.70 -6.90
N GLN A 6 0.09 -8.55 -7.70
CA GLN A 6 0.06 -7.63 -8.85
C GLN A 6 -0.56 -6.28 -8.48
N GLN A 7 -1.43 -6.27 -7.47
CA GLN A 7 -2.03 -5.08 -6.88
C GLN A 7 -2.19 -5.29 -5.36
N PRO A 8 -1.93 -4.27 -4.52
CA PRO A 8 -1.34 -2.97 -4.89
C PRO A 8 0.14 -3.13 -5.30
N ARG A 9 0.69 -2.14 -5.99
CA ARG A 9 2.14 -2.08 -6.25
C ARG A 9 2.87 -1.40 -5.08
N PRO A 10 4.18 -1.63 -4.93
CA PRO A 10 4.97 -0.94 -3.92
C PRO A 10 4.78 0.59 -3.98
N TYR A 11 4.44 1.17 -2.83
CA TYR A 11 4.19 2.60 -2.61
C TYR A 11 2.97 3.18 -3.32
N ASP A 12 2.00 2.33 -3.69
CA ASP A 12 0.67 2.81 -4.04
C ASP A 12 -0.03 3.46 -2.84
N LEU A 13 -0.86 4.47 -3.13
CA LEU A 13 -1.76 5.05 -2.15
C LEU A 13 -3.04 4.22 -2.10
N VAL A 14 -3.34 3.66 -0.93
CA VAL A 14 -4.50 2.81 -0.70
C VAL A 14 -5.47 3.46 0.29
N SER A 15 -6.75 3.11 0.19
CA SER A 15 -7.77 3.46 1.19
C SER A 15 -7.79 2.42 2.32
N ASP A 16 -8.69 2.60 3.29
CA ASP A 16 -8.91 1.60 4.35
C ASP A 16 -9.48 0.28 3.82
N ARG A 17 -10.02 0.27 2.59
CA ARG A 17 -10.46 -0.96 1.90
C ARG A 17 -9.43 -1.33 0.84
N ILE A 18 -8.43 -2.08 1.26
CA ILE A 18 -7.27 -2.44 0.44
C ILE A 18 -7.65 -3.59 -0.48
N GLN A 19 -7.57 -3.37 -1.79
CA GLN A 19 -7.72 -4.42 -2.79
C GLN A 19 -6.38 -5.10 -3.03
N ILE A 20 -6.32 -6.41 -2.81
CA ILE A 20 -5.13 -7.23 -3.03
C ILE A 20 -5.48 -8.26 -4.09
N ALA A 21 -4.71 -8.31 -5.16
CA ALA A 21 -4.93 -9.22 -6.27
C ALA A 21 -3.63 -9.69 -6.89
N GLY A 22 -3.67 -10.87 -7.48
CA GLY A 22 -2.51 -11.47 -8.11
C GLY A 22 -2.72 -12.92 -8.49
N VAL A 23 -1.62 -13.67 -8.55
CA VAL A 23 -1.59 -15.09 -8.87
C VAL A 23 -0.84 -15.83 -7.77
N ALA A 24 -1.43 -16.91 -7.26
CA ALA A 24 -0.77 -17.77 -6.29
C ALA A 24 -1.08 -19.24 -6.58
N GLY A 25 -0.16 -20.13 -6.20
CA GLY A 25 -0.33 -21.57 -6.37
C GLY A 25 0.98 -22.34 -6.41
N GLY A 26 0.96 -23.49 -7.08
CA GLY A 26 2.08 -24.43 -7.02
C GLY A 26 2.20 -25.17 -5.69
N ALA A 27 1.14 -25.12 -4.88
CA ALA A 27 0.99 -25.78 -3.59
C ALA A 27 0.01 -26.96 -3.74
N PHE A 28 0.24 -28.03 -2.98
CA PHE A 28 -0.76 -29.10 -2.82
C PHE A 28 -1.93 -28.68 -1.89
N GLU A 29 -1.94 -27.42 -1.47
CA GLU A 29 -2.96 -26.80 -0.64
C GLU A 29 -3.20 -25.38 -1.17
N ALA A 30 -4.42 -25.09 -1.62
CA ALA A 30 -4.76 -23.81 -2.23
C ALA A 30 -4.89 -22.66 -1.20
N ASN A 31 -4.40 -22.84 0.04
CA ASN A 31 -4.60 -21.89 1.14
C ASN A 31 -3.39 -20.96 1.33
N PHE A 32 -3.66 -19.66 1.32
CA PHE A 32 -2.69 -18.58 1.49
C PHE A 32 -3.14 -17.62 2.57
N ASN A 33 -2.19 -16.98 3.24
CA ASN A 33 -2.43 -16.02 4.30
C ASN A 33 -2.03 -14.62 3.85
N TYR A 34 -2.68 -13.62 4.43
CA TYR A 34 -2.22 -12.24 4.37
C TYR A 34 -2.03 -11.69 5.79
N ARG A 35 -1.08 -10.77 5.92
CA ARG A 35 -0.90 -9.91 7.10
C ARG A 35 -0.68 -8.48 6.65
N ILE A 36 -1.45 -7.54 7.16
CA ILE A 36 -1.26 -6.11 6.94
C ILE A 36 -0.80 -5.49 8.26
N THR A 37 0.38 -4.89 8.27
CA THR A 37 0.99 -4.39 9.52
C THR A 37 1.84 -3.15 9.29
N GLU A 38 2.04 -2.36 10.34
CA GLU A 38 3.06 -1.30 10.41
C GLU A 38 4.14 -1.57 11.47
N GLY A 39 4.02 -2.68 12.21
CA GLY A 39 4.88 -3.06 13.33
C GLY A 39 4.19 -2.96 14.69
N HIS A 40 3.33 -1.95 14.91
CA HIS A 40 2.59 -1.81 16.18
C HIS A 40 1.31 -2.65 16.25
N ASP A 41 0.60 -2.78 15.14
CA ASP A 41 -0.67 -3.52 15.04
C ASP A 41 -0.71 -4.31 13.71
N GLU A 42 -1.61 -5.29 13.63
CA GLU A 42 -1.77 -6.10 12.43
C GLU A 42 -3.21 -6.58 12.20
N ILE A 43 -3.58 -6.69 10.92
CA ILE A 43 -4.78 -7.39 10.46
C ILE A 43 -4.34 -8.61 9.66
N THR A 44 -4.85 -9.78 10.02
CA THR A 44 -4.51 -11.05 9.36
C THR A 44 -5.75 -11.74 8.81
N GLY A 45 -5.53 -12.65 7.87
CA GLY A 45 -6.57 -13.50 7.32
C GLY A 45 -6.02 -14.42 6.26
N PHE A 46 -6.92 -15.07 5.51
CA PHE A 46 -6.55 -16.06 4.51
C PHE A 46 -7.44 -15.97 3.27
N PHE A 47 -6.98 -16.58 2.18
CA PHE A 47 -7.71 -16.71 0.94
C PHE A 47 -7.29 -17.99 0.21
N MET A 48 -8.12 -18.39 -0.75
CA MET A 48 -7.85 -19.55 -1.60
C MET A 48 -7.34 -19.11 -2.98
N ALA A 49 -6.31 -19.79 -3.50
CA ALA A 49 -5.79 -19.60 -4.84
C ALA A 49 -5.20 -20.90 -5.40
N GLY A 50 -5.40 -21.14 -6.70
CA GLY A 50 -5.02 -22.38 -7.35
C GLY A 50 -6.05 -23.49 -7.20
N ASP A 51 -5.69 -24.69 -7.65
CA ASP A 51 -6.57 -25.87 -7.70
C ASP A 51 -6.31 -26.88 -6.57
N GLY A 52 -5.31 -26.63 -5.71
CA GLY A 52 -4.87 -27.56 -4.67
C GLY A 52 -4.16 -28.81 -5.23
N ALA A 53 -3.86 -28.83 -6.52
CA ALA A 53 -3.15 -29.91 -7.22
C ALA A 53 -1.85 -29.41 -7.88
N GLY A 54 -1.33 -28.27 -7.42
CA GLY A 54 -0.11 -27.65 -7.94
C GLY A 54 -0.33 -26.62 -9.05
N GLY A 55 -1.58 -26.34 -9.45
CA GLY A 55 -1.93 -25.27 -10.37
C GLY A 55 -1.88 -23.89 -9.71
N HIS A 56 -1.73 -22.86 -10.55
CA HIS A 56 -1.81 -21.45 -10.16
C HIS A 56 -3.19 -20.90 -10.47
N GLY A 57 -3.74 -20.13 -9.54
CA GLY A 57 -5.02 -19.45 -9.69
C GLY A 57 -4.90 -17.97 -9.40
N GLN A 58 -5.75 -17.19 -10.05
CA GLN A 58 -5.92 -15.79 -9.70
C GLN A 58 -6.64 -15.67 -8.36
N PHE A 59 -6.29 -14.65 -7.60
CA PHE A 59 -7.02 -14.25 -6.41
C PHE A 59 -7.30 -12.75 -6.44
N GLN A 60 -8.41 -12.37 -5.83
CA GLN A 60 -8.76 -10.98 -5.58
C GLN A 60 -9.52 -10.92 -4.26
N ILE A 61 -8.98 -10.16 -3.31
CA ILE A 61 -9.58 -9.94 -2.00
C ILE A 61 -9.65 -8.45 -1.69
N VAL A 62 -10.54 -8.11 -0.77
CA VAL A 62 -10.63 -6.77 -0.20
C VAL A 62 -10.50 -6.92 1.31
N VAL A 63 -9.49 -6.26 1.88
CA VAL A 63 -9.24 -6.26 3.32
C VAL A 63 -9.60 -4.89 3.87
N ASP A 64 -10.45 -4.86 4.89
CA ASP A 64 -10.82 -3.63 5.60
C ASP A 64 -9.89 -3.43 6.80
N VAL A 65 -9.24 -2.27 6.87
CA VAL A 65 -8.31 -1.89 7.94
C VAL A 65 -8.79 -0.65 8.70
N ALA A 66 -10.05 -0.22 8.52
CA ALA A 66 -10.57 0.99 9.16
C ALA A 66 -10.50 0.94 10.69
N GLU A 67 -10.70 -0.25 11.27
CA GLU A 67 -10.66 -0.49 12.73
C GLU A 67 -9.24 -0.82 13.24
N ALA A 68 -8.23 -0.87 12.35
CA ALA A 68 -6.86 -1.14 12.76
C ALA A 68 -6.26 0.04 13.52
N GLY A 69 -5.57 -0.26 14.62
CA GLY A 69 -4.86 0.68 15.48
C GLY A 69 -3.55 1.20 14.87
N PHE A 70 -3.44 1.26 13.54
CA PHE A 70 -2.24 1.75 12.85
C PHE A 70 -1.94 3.21 13.19
N LEU A 71 -0.70 3.49 13.55
CA LEU A 71 -0.18 4.81 13.87
C LEU A 71 0.61 5.43 12.71
N LEU A 72 1.15 4.58 11.83
CA LEU A 72 1.96 4.98 10.69
C LEU A 72 1.16 4.90 9.38
N SER A 73 1.50 5.78 8.42
CA SER A 73 0.91 5.76 7.07
C SER A 73 1.62 4.76 6.15
N ARG A 74 2.84 4.33 6.46
CA ARG A 74 3.52 3.27 5.71
C ARG A 74 3.19 1.93 6.36
N ILE A 75 2.49 1.08 5.61
CA ILE A 75 2.10 -0.26 6.05
C ILE A 75 2.68 -1.29 5.06
N PHE A 76 2.77 -2.54 5.50
CA PHE A 76 3.30 -3.65 4.75
C PHE A 76 2.20 -4.71 4.59
N ILE A 77 1.98 -5.12 3.36
CA ILE A 77 1.09 -6.21 3.01
C ILE A 77 1.95 -7.43 2.75
N ASP A 78 1.92 -8.36 3.68
CA ASP A 78 2.53 -9.67 3.58
C ASP A 78 1.52 -10.64 2.96
N VAL A 79 1.93 -11.40 1.95
CA VAL A 79 1.17 -12.52 1.40
C VAL A 79 2.07 -13.74 1.38
N PHE A 80 1.65 -14.83 2.02
CA PHE A 80 2.51 -15.98 2.26
C PHE A 80 1.71 -17.28 2.43
N HIS A 81 2.39 -18.41 2.28
CA HIS A 81 1.85 -19.71 2.68
C HIS A 81 2.40 -20.08 4.06
N ALA A 82 1.58 -20.67 4.92
CA ALA A 82 2.01 -21.18 6.22
C ALA A 82 2.22 -22.69 6.13
N SER A 83 3.44 -23.16 6.37
CA SER A 83 3.77 -24.59 6.39
C SER A 83 2.93 -25.36 7.41
N VAL A 84 2.24 -26.41 6.97
CA VAL A 84 1.45 -27.29 7.87
C VAL A 84 2.29 -28.01 8.92
N LYS A 85 3.60 -28.14 8.70
CA LYS A 85 4.51 -28.88 9.58
C LYS A 85 4.86 -28.08 10.84
N ASP A 86 5.12 -26.79 10.67
CA ASP A 86 5.76 -25.95 11.69
C ASP A 86 5.27 -24.50 11.71
N GLY A 87 4.31 -24.14 10.84
CA GLY A 87 3.76 -22.79 10.75
C GLY A 87 4.71 -21.77 10.12
N THR A 88 5.85 -22.20 9.56
CA THR A 88 6.80 -21.28 8.93
C THR A 88 6.17 -20.55 7.75
N GLU A 89 6.46 -19.26 7.62
CA GLU A 89 6.01 -18.43 6.50
C GLU A 89 6.90 -18.72 5.27
N LEU A 90 6.31 -19.28 4.24
CA LEU A 90 6.96 -19.66 2.98
C LEU A 90 6.50 -18.75 1.84
N ASP A 91 7.40 -18.54 0.88
CA ASP A 91 7.16 -17.75 -0.34
C ASP A 91 6.53 -16.37 -0.07
N LYS A 92 6.93 -15.76 1.06
CA LYS A 92 6.40 -14.50 1.53
C LYS A 92 6.76 -13.37 0.58
N VAL A 93 5.74 -12.71 0.05
CA VAL A 93 5.84 -11.44 -0.67
C VAL A 93 5.45 -10.32 0.26
N VAL A 94 6.26 -9.26 0.29
CA VAL A 94 6.02 -8.06 1.10
C VAL A 94 5.83 -6.88 0.17
N VAL A 95 4.66 -6.25 0.21
CA VAL A 95 4.34 -5.06 -0.56
C VAL A 95 4.18 -3.86 0.38
N PRO A 96 5.15 -2.93 0.43
CA PRO A 96 4.97 -1.70 1.19
C PRO A 96 3.97 -0.79 0.47
N VAL A 97 3.01 -0.23 1.18
CA VAL A 97 2.03 0.73 0.62
C VAL A 97 1.86 1.93 1.54
N VAL A 98 1.16 2.95 1.03
CA VAL A 98 0.86 4.18 1.76
C VAL A 98 -0.64 4.25 2.05
N LEU A 99 -1.01 4.16 3.31
CA LEU A 99 -2.39 4.27 3.79
C LEU A 99 -2.82 5.74 3.80
N GLY A 100 -3.65 6.11 2.82
CA GLY A 100 -4.05 7.50 2.60
C GLY A 100 -4.90 8.09 3.73
N SER A 101 -5.69 7.27 4.43
CA SER A 101 -6.51 7.71 5.59
C SER A 101 -5.67 8.23 6.75
N LYS A 102 -4.42 7.77 6.90
CA LYS A 102 -3.45 8.29 7.89
C LYS A 102 -2.76 9.58 7.44
N ILE A 103 -2.96 10.00 6.19
CA ILE A 103 -2.38 11.24 5.63
C ILE A 103 -3.46 12.33 5.55
N VAL A 104 -4.62 11.99 5.00
CA VAL A 104 -5.76 12.88 4.83
C VAL A 104 -7.00 12.23 5.46
N PRO A 105 -7.65 12.88 6.44
CA PRO A 105 -8.90 12.38 6.99
C PRO A 105 -9.95 12.18 5.87
N GLY A 106 -10.54 10.99 5.83
CA GLY A 106 -11.51 10.64 4.80
C GLY A 106 -10.94 10.49 3.39
N TYR A 107 -9.63 10.23 3.24
CA TYR A 107 -9.00 9.99 1.95
C TYR A 107 -9.83 9.09 1.02
N ARG A 108 -10.02 9.55 -0.22
CA ARG A 108 -10.74 8.80 -1.27
C ARG A 108 -9.90 8.61 -2.53
N VAL A 109 -9.19 9.65 -2.94
CA VAL A 109 -8.54 9.72 -4.25
C VAL A 109 -7.28 10.57 -4.16
N TYR A 110 -6.42 10.46 -5.17
CA TYR A 110 -5.34 11.41 -5.39
C TYR A 110 -5.42 11.95 -6.80
N ILE A 111 -4.84 13.13 -7.00
CA ILE A 111 -4.55 13.67 -8.32
C ILE A 111 -3.04 13.69 -8.53
N GLU A 112 -2.62 13.61 -9.78
CA GLU A 112 -1.22 13.84 -10.14
C GLU A 112 -1.00 15.33 -10.39
N HIS A 113 0.04 15.88 -9.78
CA HIS A 113 0.48 17.24 -9.99
C HIS A 113 1.92 17.22 -10.49
N THR A 114 2.13 17.82 -11.67
CA THR A 114 3.46 18.06 -12.21
C THR A 114 3.99 19.37 -11.65
N VAL A 115 5.09 19.29 -10.92
CA VAL A 115 5.74 20.46 -10.30
C VAL A 115 6.19 21.43 -11.38
N ALA A 116 5.76 22.69 -11.27
CA ALA A 116 6.20 23.76 -12.16
C ALA A 116 7.48 24.44 -11.64
N GLU A 117 8.15 25.20 -12.51
CA GLU A 117 9.32 25.99 -12.14
C GLU A 117 8.96 27.01 -11.03
N GLY A 118 9.77 27.04 -9.96
CA GLY A 118 9.58 27.91 -8.81
C GLY A 118 8.53 27.44 -7.79
N GLU A 119 7.81 26.33 -8.04
CA GLU A 119 6.93 25.75 -7.03
C GLU A 119 7.72 25.09 -5.90
N THR A 120 7.15 25.21 -4.70
CA THR A 120 7.59 24.51 -3.49
C THR A 120 6.47 23.62 -3.00
N LEU A 121 6.79 22.58 -2.20
CA LEU A 121 5.77 21.76 -1.54
C LEU A 121 4.80 22.62 -0.72
N TRP A 122 5.28 23.72 -0.13
CA TRP A 122 4.45 24.69 0.58
C TRP A 122 3.43 25.37 -0.34
N SER A 123 3.86 25.87 -1.50
CA SER A 123 2.94 26.51 -2.46
C SER A 123 1.92 25.54 -3.02
N ILE A 124 2.33 24.29 -3.29
CA ILE A 124 1.45 23.22 -3.78
C ILE A 124 0.44 22.84 -2.69
N ALA A 125 0.88 22.64 -1.46
CA ALA A 125 -0.01 22.38 -0.33
C ALA A 125 -0.98 23.54 -0.07
N LYS A 126 -0.52 24.79 -0.18
CA LYS A 126 -1.40 25.97 -0.07
C LYS A 126 -2.46 25.96 -1.17
N ARG A 127 -2.10 25.58 -2.40
CA ARG A 127 -3.02 25.48 -3.54
C ARG A 127 -4.09 24.41 -3.34
N TYR A 128 -3.72 23.21 -2.91
CA TYR A 128 -4.65 22.07 -2.83
C TYR A 128 -5.33 21.90 -1.47
N TYR A 129 -4.68 22.32 -0.39
CA TYR A 129 -5.19 22.16 0.97
C TYR A 129 -5.52 23.49 1.66
N GLY A 130 -5.35 24.63 0.97
CA GLY A 130 -5.56 25.96 1.52
C GLY A 130 -4.47 26.43 2.49
N SER A 131 -3.54 25.53 2.90
CA SER A 131 -2.49 25.83 3.87
C SER A 131 -1.18 25.15 3.50
N GLY A 132 -0.11 25.94 3.40
CA GLY A 132 1.23 25.41 3.14
C GLY A 132 1.77 24.54 4.28
N ASN A 133 1.27 24.72 5.51
CA ASN A 133 1.60 23.87 6.66
C ASN A 133 1.23 22.39 6.45
N LEU A 134 0.39 22.08 5.47
CA LEU A 134 -0.05 20.73 5.14
C LEU A 134 0.88 20.02 4.14
N TYR A 135 2.06 20.60 3.84
CA TYR A 135 3.04 20.01 2.90
C TYR A 135 3.51 18.60 3.30
N TYR A 136 3.50 18.27 4.60
CA TYR A 136 3.87 16.94 5.09
C TYR A 136 2.99 15.83 4.50
N ARG A 137 1.75 16.15 4.08
CA ARG A 137 0.87 15.20 3.38
C ARG A 137 1.43 14.80 2.03
N LEU A 138 2.01 15.74 1.29
CA LEU A 138 2.65 15.47 0.01
C LEU A 138 3.88 14.58 0.19
N VAL A 139 4.69 14.87 1.21
CA VAL A 139 5.88 14.07 1.56
C VAL A 139 5.47 12.62 1.88
N ALA A 140 4.49 12.45 2.77
CA ALA A 140 4.02 11.13 3.18
C ALA A 140 3.41 10.32 2.01
N ALA A 141 2.73 10.99 1.09
CA ALA A 141 2.09 10.36 -0.07
C ALA A 141 3.09 9.98 -1.19
N ASN A 142 4.29 10.56 -1.20
CA ASN A 142 5.25 10.37 -2.29
C ASN A 142 6.62 9.92 -1.78
N PRO A 143 6.71 8.80 -1.04
CA PRO A 143 7.96 8.38 -0.41
C PRO A 143 9.08 8.03 -1.41
N VAL A 144 8.73 7.72 -2.66
CA VAL A 144 9.70 7.40 -3.73
C VAL A 144 10.14 8.65 -4.48
N THR A 145 9.19 9.54 -4.81
CA THR A 145 9.48 10.77 -5.59
C THR A 145 10.09 11.84 -4.70
N ILE A 146 9.58 12.05 -3.49
CA ILE A 146 10.05 13.07 -2.55
C ILE A 146 10.94 12.41 -1.49
N THR A 147 12.22 12.23 -1.83
CA THR A 147 13.24 11.73 -0.89
C THR A 147 13.83 12.82 -0.01
N ASN A 148 13.80 14.08 -0.48
CA ASN A 148 14.17 15.27 0.28
C ASN A 148 13.10 16.35 0.11
N PRO A 149 12.33 16.71 1.15
CA PRO A 149 11.26 17.71 1.07
C PRO A 149 11.72 19.11 0.62
N ASN A 150 13.00 19.44 0.81
CA ASN A 150 13.58 20.72 0.40
C ASN A 150 14.09 20.71 -1.06
N LEU A 151 13.99 19.58 -1.76
CA LEU A 151 14.52 19.41 -3.11
C LEU A 151 13.51 18.68 -3.99
N ILE A 152 12.52 19.42 -4.49
CA ILE A 152 11.66 19.01 -5.60
C ILE A 152 12.13 19.67 -6.90
N ARG A 153 11.90 19.04 -8.03
CA ARG A 153 12.31 19.55 -9.35
C ARG A 153 11.10 19.81 -10.23
N ALA A 154 11.20 20.85 -11.05
CA ALA A 154 10.22 21.05 -12.11
C ALA A 154 10.15 19.80 -13.01
N GLY A 155 8.92 19.37 -13.31
CA GLY A 155 8.65 18.12 -14.03
C GLY A 155 8.41 16.90 -13.14
N ASP A 156 8.71 16.93 -11.84
CA ASP A 156 8.37 15.84 -10.94
C ASP A 156 6.85 15.66 -10.88
N VAL A 157 6.38 14.42 -11.01
CA VAL A 157 4.96 14.07 -10.85
C VAL A 157 4.74 13.55 -9.44
N ILE A 158 3.93 14.26 -8.66
CA ILE A 158 3.60 13.90 -7.28
C ILE A 158 2.10 13.66 -7.12
N LYS A 159 1.76 12.68 -6.29
CA LYS A 159 0.40 12.36 -5.86
C LYS A 159 -0.05 13.37 -4.79
N VAL A 160 -1.18 14.03 -5.01
CA VAL A 160 -1.81 14.92 -4.04
C VAL A 160 -3.07 14.22 -3.49
N PRO A 161 -3.02 13.62 -2.28
CA PRO A 161 -4.17 12.92 -1.71
C PRO A 161 -5.29 13.89 -1.33
N GLN A 162 -6.55 13.47 -1.52
CA GLN A 162 -7.77 14.25 -1.29
C GLN A 162 -8.88 13.38 -0.67
N THR A 163 -9.81 14.06 0.00
CA THR A 163 -11.05 13.50 0.55
C THR A 163 -12.13 13.38 -0.52
#